data_AF-A0A4Y2WDT9-F1
#
_entry.id   AF-A0A4Y2WDT9-F1
#
_cell.length_a   1.000
_cell.length_b   1.000
_cell.length_c   1.000
_cell.angle_alpha   90.00
_cell.angle_beta   90.00
_cell.angle_gamma   90.00
#
_symmetry.space_group_name_H-M   'P 1'
#
loop_
_entity.id
_entity.type
_entity.pdbx_description
1 polymer ?
#
loop_
_entity_poly.entity_id
_entity_poly.type
_entity_poly.pdbx_seq_one_letter_code
_entity_poly.pdbx_strand_id
1 'polypeptide(L)'
;MDSPFTVYGDHSNCGLRGLNLLQFFYLFAYLMGSGDAEAIERIAFEFCEDAAQEHILYAETRYSPHLLSAEGFPPERVVECVNRGLQKGCDRFGVDIRSILCSIRGRPGKFL
;
A
#
# COMPACT_ATOMS: atom_id res chain seq x y z
N MET A 1 -23.30 21.51 1.08
CA MET A 1 -22.86 22.66 1.89
C MET A 1 -21.98 22.10 2.98
N ASP A 2 -20.70 22.47 2.88
CA ASP A 2 -19.58 22.36 3.83
C ASP A 2 -19.02 20.96 4.13
N SER A 3 -18.13 20.52 3.24
CA SER A 3 -17.08 19.55 3.54
C SER A 3 -16.04 20.17 4.49
N PRO A 4 -15.55 19.48 5.53
CA PRO A 4 -14.56 20.03 6.46
C PRO A 4 -13.12 19.97 5.90
N PHE A 5 -12.94 19.98 4.57
CA PHE A 5 -11.63 19.93 3.92
C PHE A 5 -11.27 21.29 3.32
N THR A 6 -11.26 22.32 4.16
CA THR A 6 -10.52 23.54 3.83
C THR A 6 -9.09 23.33 4.31
N VAL A 7 -8.24 22.88 3.39
CA VAL A 7 -6.79 23.04 3.49
C VAL A 7 -6.50 24.53 3.60
N TYR A 8 -6.27 25.00 4.81
CA TYR A 8 -5.79 26.36 5.07
C TYR A 8 -4.37 26.44 4.52
N GLY A 9 -4.23 27.06 3.35
CA GLY A 9 -2.93 27.43 2.80
C GLY A 9 -2.32 28.52 3.67
N ASP A 10 -1.23 28.19 4.36
CA ASP A 10 -0.28 29.20 4.81
C ASP A 10 0.95 29.14 3.89
N HIS A 11 0.95 30.03 2.90
CA HIS A 11 2.10 30.36 2.10
C HIS A 11 3.06 31.21 2.93
N SER A 12 3.78 30.58 3.84
CA SER A 12 5.01 31.18 4.36
C SER A 12 5.96 30.11 4.92
N ASN A 13 7.18 30.18 4.39
CA ASN A 13 8.43 29.63 4.89
C ASN A 13 9.04 28.41 4.16
N CYS A 14 10.21 28.72 3.63
CA CYS A 14 11.28 27.92 3.05
C CYS A 14 11.76 26.79 3.98
N GLY A 15 12.28 25.72 3.37
CA GLY A 15 13.01 24.64 4.05
C GLY A 15 12.23 23.33 4.10
N LEU A 16 12.92 22.23 3.78
CA LEU A 16 12.46 20.83 3.87
C LEU A 16 11.75 20.54 5.21
N ARG A 17 10.46 20.85 5.32
CA ARG A 17 9.62 20.51 6.46
C ARG A 17 9.24 19.05 6.32
N GLY A 18 9.73 18.22 7.25
CA GLY A 18 9.50 16.78 7.27
C GLY A 18 8.01 16.45 7.09
N LEU A 19 7.75 15.42 6.28
CA LEU A 19 6.40 14.93 6.03
C LEU A 19 5.72 14.62 7.35
N ASN A 20 4.52 15.18 7.56
CA ASN A 20 3.70 14.71 8.67
C ASN A 20 3.28 13.24 8.41
N LEU A 21 3.01 12.48 9.46
CA LEU A 21 2.71 11.04 9.35
C LEU A 21 1.55 10.76 8.38
N LEU A 22 0.57 11.66 8.32
CA LEU A 22 -0.57 11.51 7.41
C LEU A 22 -0.17 11.69 5.94
N GLN A 23 0.63 12.70 5.63
CA GLN A 23 1.18 12.95 4.29
C GLN A 23 2.03 11.79 3.80
N PHE A 24 2.76 11.12 4.70
CA PHE A 24 3.51 9.91 4.36
C PHE A 24 2.59 8.79 3.86
N PHE A 25 1.45 8.55 4.53
CA PHE A 25 0.50 7.52 4.08
C PHE A 25 -0.13 7.85 2.73
N TYR A 26 -0.40 9.13 2.44
CA TYR A 26 -0.92 9.55 1.13
C TYR A 26 0.10 9.34 0.01
N LEU A 27 1.37 9.66 0.27
CA LEU A 27 2.45 9.42 -0.69
C LEU A 27 2.62 7.92 -0.95
N PHE A 28 2.60 7.10 0.11
CA PHE A 28 2.73 5.64 0.00
C PHE A 28 1.58 5.02 -0.80
N ALA A 29 0.34 5.45 -0.57
CA ALA A 29 -0.82 4.98 -1.33
C ALA A 29 -0.72 5.31 -2.83
N TYR A 30 -0.22 6.51 -3.15
CA TYR A 30 -0.03 6.94 -4.53
C TYR A 30 1.09 6.16 -5.24
N LEU A 31 2.22 5.93 -4.57
CA LEU A 31 3.35 5.17 -5.12
C LEU A 31 3.02 3.70 -5.36
N MET A 32 2.14 3.12 -4.54
CA MET A 32 1.76 1.71 -4.60
C MET A 32 0.71 1.39 -5.70
N GLY A 33 0.33 2.37 -6.53
CA GLY A 33 -0.58 2.13 -7.66
C GLY A 33 -2.02 1.82 -7.23
N SER A 34 -2.62 2.64 -6.36
CA SER A 34 -4.00 2.44 -5.90
C SER A 34 -4.98 2.27 -7.07
N GLY A 35 -5.69 1.14 -7.12
CA GLY A 35 -6.71 0.85 -8.13
C GLY A 35 -6.23 0.13 -9.40
N ASP A 36 -4.92 -0.15 -9.55
CA ASP A 36 -4.39 -0.92 -10.67
C ASP A 36 -3.92 -2.32 -10.22
N ALA A 37 -4.61 -3.35 -10.71
CA ALA A 37 -4.34 -4.74 -10.37
C ALA A 37 -2.94 -5.20 -10.83
N GLU A 38 -2.48 -4.76 -12.00
CA GLU A 38 -1.20 -5.18 -12.56
C GLU A 38 -0.05 -4.54 -11.78
N ALA A 39 -0.19 -3.25 -11.44
CA ALA A 39 0.79 -2.54 -10.62
C ALA A 39 0.94 -3.20 -9.23
N ILE A 40 -0.17 -3.52 -8.56
CA ILE A 40 -0.16 -4.18 -7.24
C ILE A 40 0.49 -5.56 -7.31
N GLU A 41 0.17 -6.35 -8.34
CA GLU A 41 0.75 -7.68 -8.53
C GLU A 41 2.26 -7.61 -8.83
N ARG A 42 2.68 -6.62 -9.63
CA ARG A 42 4.10 -6.39 -9.94
C ARG A 42 4.90 -5.99 -8.70
N ILE A 43 4.40 -5.04 -7.90
CA ILE A 43 5.06 -4.61 -6.66
C ILE A 43 5.21 -5.78 -5.68
N ALA A 44 4.20 -6.63 -5.55
CA ALA A 44 4.27 -7.82 -4.71
C ALA A 44 5.30 -8.83 -5.21
N PHE A 45 5.45 -8.98 -6.52
CA PHE A 45 6.48 -9.84 -7.12
C PHE A 45 7.90 -9.27 -6.92
N GLU A 46 8.09 -7.97 -7.17
CA GLU A 46 9.36 -7.26 -6.97
C GLU A 46 9.79 -7.30 -5.49
N PHE A 47 8.84 -7.23 -4.56
CA PHE A 47 9.13 -7.40 -3.13
C PHE A 47 9.74 -8.77 -2.81
N CYS A 48 9.31 -9.84 -3.48
CA CYS A 48 9.93 -11.16 -3.32
C CYS A 48 11.35 -11.20 -3.92
N GLU A 49 11.59 -10.50 -5.03
CA GLU A 49 12.91 -10.38 -5.65
C GLU A 49 13.90 -9.67 -4.71
N ASP A 50 13.49 -8.51 -4.18
CA ASP A 50 14.29 -7.73 -3.23
C ASP A 50 14.59 -8.55 -1.96
N ALA A 51 13.60 -9.25 -1.42
CA ALA A 51 13.79 -10.12 -0.27
C ALA A 51 14.83 -11.22 -0.53
N ALA A 52 14.83 -11.81 -1.72
CA ALA A 52 15.79 -12.83 -2.11
C ALA A 52 17.20 -12.26 -2.31
N GLN A 53 17.31 -11.05 -2.88
CA GLN A 53 18.59 -10.35 -3.05
C GLN A 53 19.24 -9.99 -1.70
N GLU A 54 18.42 -9.61 -0.72
CA GLU A 54 18.85 -9.31 0.65
C GLU A 54 19.06 -10.58 1.50
N HIS A 55 19.01 -11.78 0.90
CA HIS A 55 19.17 -13.07 1.56
C HIS A 55 18.18 -13.31 2.72
N ILE A 56 16.96 -12.76 2.61
CA ILE A 56 15.90 -12.97 3.60
C ILE A 56 15.25 -14.34 3.37
N LEU A 57 15.26 -15.18 4.41
CA LEU A 57 14.63 -16.50 4.37
C LEU A 57 13.10 -16.43 4.56
N TYR A 58 12.65 -15.48 5.38
CA TYR A 58 11.25 -15.32 5.76
C TYR A 58 10.89 -13.86 5.97
N ALA A 59 9.77 -13.40 5.40
CA ALA A 59 9.26 -12.05 5.64
C ALA A 59 7.73 -12.00 5.76
N GLU A 60 7.25 -11.01 6.52
CA GLU A 60 5.82 -10.73 6.68
C GLU A 60 5.49 -9.35 6.08
N THR A 61 4.82 -9.33 4.94
CA THR A 61 4.40 -8.10 4.27
C THR A 61 3.18 -7.51 4.96
N ARG A 62 3.26 -6.24 5.37
CA ARG A 62 2.16 -5.51 6.01
C ARG A 62 1.57 -4.49 5.06
N TYR A 63 0.28 -4.58 4.80
CA TYR A 63 -0.42 -3.59 3.97
C TYR A 63 -1.88 -3.43 4.39
N SER A 64 -2.46 -2.28 4.05
CA SER A 64 -3.89 -2.03 4.25
C SER A 64 -4.61 -2.16 2.92
N PRO A 65 -5.47 -3.17 2.72
CA PRO A 65 -6.19 -3.32 1.46
C PRO A 65 -7.13 -2.14 1.20
N HIS A 66 -7.65 -1.53 2.27
CA HIS A 66 -8.48 -0.32 2.21
C HIS A 66 -7.73 0.93 1.73
N LEU A 67 -6.40 0.95 1.87
CA LEU A 67 -5.58 2.07 1.40
C LEU A 67 -5.26 1.95 -0.09
N LEU A 68 -5.19 0.72 -0.59
CA LEU A 68 -4.90 0.39 -1.99
C LEU A 68 -6.16 0.24 -2.86
N SER A 69 -7.33 0.13 -2.21
CA SER A 69 -8.63 0.10 -2.86
C SER A 69 -8.98 1.46 -3.46
N ALA A 70 -9.63 1.43 -4.64
CA ALA A 70 -10.12 2.59 -5.38
C ALA A 70 -11.58 2.34 -5.82
N GLU A 71 -12.25 3.36 -6.38
CA GLU A 71 -13.60 3.17 -6.94
C GLU A 71 -13.59 2.07 -8.02
N GLY A 72 -14.45 1.06 -7.86
CA GLY A 72 -14.48 -0.11 -8.76
C GLY A 72 -13.43 -1.19 -8.47
N PHE A 73 -12.54 -0.99 -7.48
CA PHE A 73 -11.53 -1.95 -7.07
C PHE A 73 -11.67 -2.29 -5.57
N PRO A 74 -12.47 -3.32 -5.24
CA PRO A 74 -12.80 -3.63 -3.85
C PRO A 74 -11.57 -4.20 -3.12
N PRO A 75 -11.48 -4.05 -1.78
CA PRO A 75 -10.31 -4.47 -0.99
C PRO A 75 -10.03 -5.97 -1.10
N GLU A 76 -11.04 -6.81 -1.32
CA GLU A 76 -10.88 -8.24 -1.56
C GLU A 76 -10.02 -8.49 -2.80
N ARG A 77 -10.25 -7.71 -3.86
CA ARG A 77 -9.50 -7.84 -5.11
C ARG A 77 -8.06 -7.38 -4.97
N VAL A 78 -7.79 -6.40 -4.11
CA VAL A 78 -6.41 -6.02 -3.73
C VAL A 78 -5.69 -7.24 -3.13
N VAL A 79 -6.30 -7.90 -2.15
CA VAL A 79 -5.71 -9.06 -1.47
C VAL A 79 -5.45 -10.19 -2.46
N GLU A 80 -6.37 -10.46 -3.38
CA GLU A 80 -6.16 -11.45 -4.44
C GLU A 80 -4.96 -11.12 -5.33
N CYS A 81 -4.81 -9.87 -5.76
CA CYS A 81 -3.69 -9.45 -6.61
C CYS A 81 -2.35 -9.56 -5.88
N VAL A 82 -2.30 -9.12 -4.62
CA VAL A 82 -1.09 -9.26 -3.79
C VAL A 82 -0.73 -10.72 -3.62
N ASN A 83 -1.69 -11.59 -3.27
CA ASN A 83 -1.43 -13.01 -3.08
C ASN A 83 -0.93 -13.68 -4.37
N ARG A 84 -1.44 -13.31 -5.55
CA ARG A 84 -0.91 -13.82 -6.83
C ARG A 84 0.53 -13.39 -7.08
N GLY A 85 0.86 -12.13 -6.80
CA GLY A 85 2.23 -11.61 -6.97
C GLY A 85 3.20 -12.29 -6.01
N LEU A 86 2.82 -12.40 -4.73
CA LEU A 86 3.61 -13.08 -3.70
C LEU A 86 3.82 -14.56 -4.04
N GLN A 87 2.79 -15.29 -4.47
CA GLN A 87 2.92 -16.71 -4.83
C GLN A 87 3.92 -16.88 -5.98
N LYS A 88 3.78 -16.09 -7.05
CA LYS A 88 4.72 -16.12 -8.20
C LYS A 88 6.15 -15.79 -7.78
N GLY A 89 6.33 -14.83 -6.88
CA GLY A 89 7.64 -14.45 -6.35
C GLY A 89 8.25 -15.54 -5.47
N CYS A 90 7.48 -16.12 -4.54
CA CYS A 90 7.91 -17.23 -3.69
C CYS A 90 8.33 -18.44 -4.52
N ASP A 91 7.55 -18.81 -5.54
CA ASP A 91 7.84 -19.95 -6.42
C ASP A 91 9.12 -19.73 -7.25
N ARG A 92 9.40 -18.48 -7.65
CA ARG A 92 10.56 -18.15 -8.49
C ARG A 92 11.85 -17.98 -7.69
N PHE A 93 11.79 -17.35 -6.53
CA PHE A 93 12.97 -16.97 -5.76
C PHE A 93 13.23 -17.86 -4.54
N GLY A 94 12.28 -18.72 -4.16
CA GLY A 94 12.44 -19.66 -3.04
C GLY A 94 12.41 -18.99 -1.65
N VAL A 95 11.76 -17.82 -1.54
CA VAL A 95 11.55 -17.10 -0.27
C VAL A 95 10.18 -17.44 0.31
N ASP A 96 10.06 -17.51 1.64
CA ASP A 96 8.75 -17.70 2.30
C ASP A 96 8.21 -16.35 2.78
N ILE A 97 7.13 -15.89 2.14
CA ILE A 97 6.50 -14.61 2.47
C ILE A 97 5.04 -14.80 2.87
N ARG A 98 4.66 -14.19 3.99
CA ARG A 98 3.29 -14.15 4.49
C ARG A 98 2.75 -12.73 4.51
N SER A 99 1.43 -12.59 4.41
CA SER A 99 0.75 -11.30 4.42
C SER A 99 0.05 -11.04 5.76
N ILE A 100 0.23 -9.83 6.29
CA ILE A 100 -0.49 -9.30 7.45
C ILE A 100 -1.35 -8.13 6.99
N LEU A 101 -2.67 -8.30 7.12
CA LEU A 101 -3.63 -7.26 6.76
C LEU A 101 -3.76 -6.23 7.89
N CYS A 102 -3.54 -4.97 7.56
CA CYS A 102 -3.63 -3.86 8.51
C CYS A 102 -4.91 -3.04 8.28
N SER A 103 -5.61 -2.71 9.36
CA SER A 103 -6.73 -1.76 9.34
C SER A 103 -6.30 -0.43 9.96
N ILE A 104 -6.38 0.66 9.19
CA ILE A 104 -5.97 2.00 9.64
C ILE A 104 -7.11 2.64 10.43
N ARG A 105 -6.85 2.96 11.70
CA ARG A 105 -7.78 3.74 12.54
C ARG A 105 -7.85 5.18 12.01
N GLY A 106 -9.06 5.67 11.72
CA GLY A 106 -9.30 7.02 11.17
C GLY A 106 -9.91 7.06 9.77
N ARG A 107 -10.02 5.91 9.09
CA ARG A 107 -10.80 5.76 7.86
C ARG A 107 -11.99 4.84 8.18
N PRO A 108 -13.15 5.37 8.63
CA PRO A 108 -14.32 4.53 8.84
C PRO A 108 -14.63 3.86 7.50
N GLY A 109 -14.69 2.53 7.52
CA GLY A 109 -15.04 1.78 6.33
C GLY A 109 -16.42 2.22 5.85
N LYS A 110 -16.50 2.77 4.65
CA LYS A 110 -17.79 2.95 3.97
C LYS A 110 -18.21 1.57 3.48
N PHE A 111 -18.72 0.76 4.40
CA PHE A 111 -19.26 -0.56 4.15
C PHE A 111 -20.77 -0.54 4.31
N LEU A 112 -21.44 0.33 3.56
CA LEU A 112 -22.86 0.27 3.20
C LEU A 112 -23.06 1.03 1.89
#